data_AF-X8DWJ5-F1
#
_entry.id   AF-X8DWJ5-F1
#
_cell.length_a   1.000
_cell.length_b   1.000
_cell.length_c   1.000
_cell.angle_alpha   90.00
_cell.angle_beta   90.00
_cell.angle_gamma   90.00
#
_symmetry.space_group_name_H-M   'P 1'
#
loop_
_entity.id
_entity.type
_entity.pdbx_description
1 polymer ?
#
loop_
_entity_poly.entity_id
_entity_poly.type
_entity_poly.pdbx_seq_one_letter_code
_entity_poly.pdbx_strand_id
1 'polypeptide(L)'
;MDSSKTGNAREAQSASTVATLAKSIVHAATLNASVINISVTACVATSKPVELHALAGALYYAAVVKNAVIVTAAGNLGGDCTPNPDPNPAHPEDVRGWNGVTTISLPSMFEQFVLSVGGTTLTGDPYIKSMSGPWVGVAAPAINVVSIDPAKLTGELINAQQTKDGIEPIAGTSFAAANVSGLATLIRERYPNLTSHQVIERIKRTAHKPSQAMSSLVGAGVVDPMQALTAPVDDSIPTVAEGVPPVAAVPDAPGEEADTLGQTIGYIALAVFAAVVFIVLVVSIARSGREVEKL
;
A
#
# COMPACT_ATOMS: atom_id res chain seq x y z
N MET A 1 -7.57 31.02 -17.51
CA MET A 1 -7.03 29.67 -17.80
C MET A 1 -7.16 28.87 -16.53
N ASP A 2 -7.96 27.81 -16.55
CA ASP A 2 -8.24 26.97 -15.40
C ASP A 2 -7.01 26.11 -15.09
N SER A 3 -6.26 26.49 -14.06
CA SER A 3 -5.00 25.85 -13.65
C SER A 3 -5.17 24.39 -13.23
N SER A 4 -6.40 23.91 -13.03
CA SER A 4 -6.72 22.49 -12.76
C SER A 4 -6.58 21.57 -14.00
N LYS A 5 -6.40 22.16 -15.19
CA LYS A 5 -6.33 21.42 -16.47
C LYS A 5 -4.91 21.20 -17.00
N THR A 6 -3.86 21.60 -16.29
CA THR A 6 -2.48 21.32 -16.69
C THR A 6 -2.03 19.96 -16.15
N GLY A 7 -1.18 19.23 -16.89
CA GLY A 7 -0.67 17.91 -16.48
C GLY A 7 -0.04 17.92 -15.09
N ASN A 8 0.68 19.01 -14.76
CA ASN A 8 1.37 19.20 -13.47
C ASN A 8 0.39 19.32 -12.29
N ALA A 9 -0.80 19.91 -12.49
CA ALA A 9 -1.81 20.05 -11.44
C ALA A 9 -2.47 18.71 -11.10
N ARG A 10 -2.72 17.86 -12.12
CA ARG A 10 -3.23 16.50 -11.90
C ARG A 10 -2.21 15.59 -11.23
N GLU A 11 -0.94 15.71 -11.59
CA GLU A 11 0.15 14.96 -10.95
C GLU A 11 0.32 15.34 -9.47
N ALA A 12 0.28 16.63 -9.15
CA ALA A 12 0.29 17.11 -7.78
C ALA A 12 -0.95 16.65 -6.98
N GLN A 13 -2.11 16.57 -7.62
CA GLN A 13 -3.34 16.07 -7.01
C GLN A 13 -3.28 14.56 -6.73
N SER A 14 -2.76 13.75 -7.66
CA SER A 14 -2.57 12.31 -7.46
C SER A 14 -1.56 12.02 -6.35
N ALA A 15 -0.41 12.72 -6.32
CA ALA A 15 0.58 12.60 -5.26
C ALA A 15 0.02 13.03 -3.88
N SER A 16 -0.73 14.13 -3.83
CA SER A 16 -1.41 14.61 -2.62
C SER A 16 -2.47 13.61 -2.11
N THR A 17 -3.17 12.94 -3.04
CA THR A 17 -4.17 11.91 -2.72
C THR A 17 -3.51 10.66 -2.14
N VAL A 18 -2.38 10.20 -2.71
CA VAL A 18 -1.61 9.05 -2.20
C VAL A 18 -1.05 9.33 -0.80
N ALA A 19 -0.49 10.52 -0.55
CA ALA A 19 0.01 10.90 0.77
C ALA A 19 -1.12 10.98 1.83
N THR A 20 -2.29 11.49 1.44
CA THR A 20 -3.46 11.56 2.32
C THR A 20 -4.01 10.16 2.62
N LEU A 21 -4.03 9.27 1.62
CA LEU A 21 -4.41 7.86 1.80
C LEU A 21 -3.46 7.14 2.76
N ALA A 22 -2.15 7.32 2.63
CA ALA A 22 -1.17 6.73 3.55
C ALA A 22 -1.45 7.15 5.01
N LYS A 23 -1.71 8.44 5.25
CA LYS A 23 -2.07 8.96 6.58
C LYS A 23 -3.38 8.39 7.11
N SER A 24 -4.41 8.24 6.26
CA SER A 24 -5.70 7.69 6.69
C SER A 24 -5.61 6.21 7.04
N ILE A 25 -4.78 5.43 6.33
CA ILE A 25 -4.50 4.02 6.65
C ILE A 25 -3.83 3.92 8.03
N VAL A 26 -2.77 4.70 8.29
CA VAL A 26 -2.10 4.72 9.60
C VAL A 26 -3.07 5.14 10.70
N HIS A 27 -3.91 6.15 10.44
CA HIS A 27 -4.90 6.62 11.40
C HIS A 27 -5.92 5.52 11.74
N ALA A 28 -6.52 4.86 10.75
CA ALA A 28 -7.47 3.77 10.96
C ALA A 28 -6.84 2.61 11.74
N ALA A 29 -5.61 2.23 11.41
CA ALA A 29 -4.88 1.18 12.12
C ALA A 29 -4.52 1.59 13.56
N THR A 30 -4.28 2.87 13.81
CA THR A 30 -4.06 3.42 15.16
C THR A 30 -5.34 3.39 16.00
N LEU A 31 -6.50 3.55 15.38
CA LEU A 31 -7.81 3.36 16.00
C LEU A 31 -8.18 1.87 16.19
N ASN A 32 -7.25 0.95 15.93
CA ASN A 32 -7.42 -0.50 16.04
C ASN A 32 -8.54 -1.06 15.14
N ALA A 33 -8.72 -0.49 13.95
CA ALA A 33 -9.60 -1.08 12.94
C ALA A 33 -9.12 -2.50 12.60
N SER A 34 -9.99 -3.50 12.79
CA SER A 34 -9.69 -4.91 12.45
C SER A 34 -9.74 -5.16 10.95
N VAL A 35 -10.55 -4.38 10.23
CA VAL A 35 -10.71 -4.36 8.78
C VAL A 35 -10.73 -2.91 8.30
N ILE A 36 -9.97 -2.60 7.25
CA ILE A 36 -9.89 -1.27 6.62
C ILE A 36 -10.37 -1.41 5.17
N ASN A 37 -11.51 -0.79 4.86
CA ASN A 37 -12.05 -0.73 3.51
C ASN A 37 -11.55 0.53 2.78
N ILE A 38 -10.92 0.36 1.63
CA ILE A 38 -10.43 1.43 0.76
C ILE A 38 -11.22 1.39 -0.55
N SER A 39 -12.31 2.16 -0.60
CA SER A 39 -13.19 2.24 -1.79
C SER A 39 -12.70 3.23 -2.87
N VAL A 40 -11.60 3.95 -2.61
CA VAL A 40 -10.99 4.89 -3.54
C VAL A 40 -9.82 4.22 -4.27
N THR A 41 -9.71 4.48 -5.56
CA THR A 41 -8.61 3.98 -6.39
C THR A 41 -7.93 5.16 -7.08
N ALA A 42 -6.60 5.20 -7.02
CA ALA A 42 -5.80 6.10 -7.86
C ALA A 42 -5.15 5.30 -8.98
N CYS A 43 -5.37 5.72 -10.23
CA CYS A 43 -4.81 5.07 -11.41
C CYS A 43 -3.61 5.87 -11.92
N VAL A 44 -2.48 5.19 -12.12
CA VAL A 44 -1.21 5.82 -12.51
C VAL A 44 -0.63 5.08 -13.70
N ALA A 45 -0.36 5.78 -14.79
CA ALA A 45 0.34 5.18 -15.94
C ALA A 45 1.75 4.73 -15.54
N THR A 46 2.20 3.57 -16.00
CA THR A 46 3.55 3.05 -15.68
C THR A 46 4.68 3.97 -16.17
N SER A 47 4.41 4.81 -17.17
CA SER A 47 5.31 5.84 -17.68
C SER A 47 5.46 7.06 -16.77
N LYS A 48 4.68 7.15 -15.67
CA LYS A 48 4.67 8.28 -14.75
C LYS A 48 5.03 7.83 -13.32
N PRO A 49 6.28 8.01 -12.87
CA PRO A 49 6.68 7.60 -11.54
C PRO A 49 5.97 8.43 -10.47
N VAL A 50 5.48 7.76 -9.41
CA VAL A 50 4.88 8.37 -8.22
C VAL A 50 5.64 7.86 -6.99
N GLU A 51 5.80 8.71 -5.98
CA GLU A 51 6.39 8.34 -4.70
C GLU A 51 5.42 7.41 -3.94
N LEU A 52 5.86 6.19 -3.61
CA LEU A 52 5.00 5.17 -3.00
C LEU A 52 5.52 4.65 -1.65
N HIS A 53 6.69 5.09 -1.16
CA HIS A 53 7.27 4.57 0.08
C HIS A 53 6.37 4.84 1.28
N ALA A 54 5.78 6.04 1.35
CA ALA A 54 4.85 6.37 2.42
C ALA A 54 3.61 5.48 2.42
N LEU A 55 3.06 5.18 1.23
CA LEU A 55 1.91 4.29 1.08
C LEU A 55 2.28 2.85 1.43
N ALA A 56 3.41 2.34 0.91
CA ALA A 56 3.89 0.99 1.22
C ALA A 56 4.14 0.80 2.73
N GLY A 57 4.77 1.78 3.38
CA GLY A 57 4.99 1.78 4.83
C GLY A 57 3.70 1.81 5.63
N ALA A 58 2.70 2.59 5.21
CA ALA A 58 1.38 2.63 5.83
C ALA A 58 0.63 1.29 5.72
N LEU A 59 0.68 0.67 4.53
CA LEU A 59 0.09 -0.65 4.29
C LEU A 59 0.78 -1.74 5.11
N TYR A 60 2.11 -1.74 5.15
CA TYR A 60 2.88 -2.66 6.02
C TYR A 60 2.50 -2.48 7.49
N TYR A 61 2.48 -1.24 7.98
CA TYR A 61 2.11 -0.93 9.36
C TYR A 61 0.71 -1.45 9.70
N ALA A 62 -0.28 -1.18 8.84
CA ALA A 62 -1.64 -1.64 9.05
C ALA A 62 -1.74 -3.18 8.99
N ALA A 63 -1.22 -3.81 7.92
CA ALA A 63 -1.40 -5.24 7.68
C ALA A 63 -0.55 -6.14 8.60
N VAL A 64 0.70 -5.75 8.86
CA VAL A 64 1.68 -6.60 9.57
C VAL A 64 1.81 -6.20 11.03
N VAL A 65 1.96 -4.90 11.34
CA VAL A 65 2.18 -4.43 12.72
C VAL A 65 0.87 -4.38 13.51
N LYS A 66 -0.19 -3.86 12.88
CA LYS A 66 -1.53 -3.73 13.50
C LYS A 66 -2.45 -4.90 13.19
N ASN A 67 -2.00 -5.85 12.37
CA ASN A 67 -2.77 -7.02 11.97
C ASN A 67 -4.16 -6.67 11.41
N ALA A 68 -4.31 -5.57 10.68
CA ALA A 68 -5.58 -5.14 10.07
C ALA A 68 -5.74 -5.77 8.68
N VAL A 69 -6.93 -6.28 8.35
CA VAL A 69 -7.25 -6.75 6.99
C VAL A 69 -7.54 -5.54 6.13
N ILE A 70 -6.77 -5.33 5.07
CA ILE A 70 -6.97 -4.21 4.15
C ILE A 70 -7.65 -4.73 2.89
N VAL A 71 -8.83 -4.21 2.58
CA VAL A 71 -9.59 -4.55 1.37
C VAL A 71 -9.70 -3.30 0.52
N THR A 72 -9.39 -3.40 -0.77
CA THR A 72 -9.39 -2.25 -1.68
C THR A 72 -10.17 -2.54 -2.95
N ALA A 73 -10.80 -1.50 -3.51
CA ALA A 73 -11.40 -1.58 -4.83
C ALA A 73 -10.33 -1.73 -5.92
N ALA A 74 -10.55 -2.61 -6.90
CA ALA A 74 -9.66 -2.77 -8.05
C ALA A 74 -9.58 -1.51 -8.92
N GLY A 75 -10.63 -0.68 -8.91
CA GLY A 75 -10.77 0.50 -9.74
C GLY A 75 -11.90 0.35 -10.77
N ASN A 76 -12.34 1.48 -11.31
CA ASN A 76 -13.31 1.53 -12.39
C ASN A 76 -12.68 2.17 -13.63
N LEU A 77 -12.92 1.63 -14.82
CA LEU A 77 -12.46 2.21 -16.07
C LEU A 77 -13.07 3.59 -16.30
N GLY A 78 -12.26 4.51 -16.82
CA GLY A 78 -12.63 5.90 -17.07
C GLY A 78 -11.61 6.89 -16.50
N GLY A 79 -11.52 8.09 -17.08
CA GLY A 79 -10.52 9.07 -16.68
C GLY A 79 -9.09 8.54 -16.87
N ASP A 80 -8.28 8.59 -15.81
CA ASP A 80 -6.90 8.08 -15.82
C ASP A 80 -6.82 6.55 -15.65
N CYS A 81 -7.94 5.88 -15.39
CA CYS A 81 -8.03 4.43 -15.27
C CYS A 81 -8.29 3.80 -16.64
N THR A 82 -7.22 3.52 -17.40
CA THR A 82 -7.31 2.81 -18.68
C THR A 82 -7.18 1.28 -18.52
N PRO A 83 -7.80 0.48 -19.40
CA PRO A 83 -7.74 -0.98 -19.29
C PRO A 83 -6.32 -1.50 -19.51
N ASN A 84 -5.92 -2.50 -18.73
CA ASN A 84 -4.70 -3.27 -18.96
C ASN A 84 -4.97 -4.40 -19.95
N PRO A 85 -3.97 -4.79 -20.76
CA PRO A 85 -4.07 -5.97 -21.61
C PRO A 85 -4.18 -7.25 -20.76
N ASP A 86 -4.75 -8.29 -21.36
CA ASP A 86 -4.76 -9.61 -20.75
C ASP A 86 -3.35 -10.22 -20.67
N PRO A 87 -3.09 -11.15 -19.73
CA PRO A 87 -1.82 -11.86 -19.64
C PRO A 87 -1.47 -12.51 -20.98
N ASN A 88 -0.22 -12.33 -21.43
CA ASN A 88 0.24 -12.86 -22.72
C ASN A 88 0.50 -14.37 -22.60
N PRO A 89 -0.26 -15.26 -23.29
CA PRO A 89 -0.06 -16.70 -23.20
C PRO A 89 1.31 -17.17 -23.72
N ALA A 90 2.03 -16.33 -24.47
CA ALA A 90 3.40 -16.61 -24.92
C ALA A 90 4.45 -16.49 -23.80
N HIS A 91 4.10 -15.93 -22.63
CA HIS A 91 4.97 -15.77 -21.47
C HIS A 91 4.41 -16.55 -20.26
N PRO A 92 4.49 -17.89 -20.26
CA PRO A 92 3.93 -18.73 -19.19
C PRO A 92 4.55 -18.48 -17.81
N GLU A 93 5.73 -17.86 -17.75
CA GLU A 93 6.37 -17.41 -16.51
C GLU A 93 5.67 -16.21 -15.86
N ASP A 94 4.96 -15.38 -16.65
CA ASP A 94 4.21 -14.21 -16.19
C ASP A 94 2.70 -14.50 -16.21
N VAL A 95 2.29 -15.46 -15.38
CA VAL A 95 0.91 -15.98 -15.31
C VAL A 95 -0.13 -14.88 -15.06
N ARG A 96 0.25 -13.80 -14.37
CA ARG A 96 -0.64 -12.69 -14.02
C ARG A 96 -0.53 -11.50 -14.97
N GLY A 97 0.46 -11.47 -15.86
CA GLY A 97 0.63 -10.41 -16.86
C GLY A 97 1.23 -9.11 -16.29
N TRP A 98 2.09 -9.19 -15.28
CA TRP A 98 2.76 -8.02 -14.69
C TRP A 98 3.55 -7.22 -15.71
N ASN A 99 4.21 -7.87 -16.68
CA ASN A 99 5.00 -7.21 -17.72
C ASN A 99 4.14 -6.42 -18.72
N GLY A 100 2.85 -6.75 -18.82
CA GLY A 100 1.91 -6.09 -19.73
C GLY A 100 1.21 -4.86 -19.15
N VAL A 101 1.41 -4.56 -17.85
CA VAL A 101 0.69 -3.48 -17.16
C VAL A 101 1.06 -2.12 -17.75
N THR A 102 0.03 -1.34 -18.12
CA THR A 102 0.18 0.05 -18.58
C THR A 102 -0.38 1.05 -17.59
N THR A 103 -1.34 0.64 -16.75
CA THR A 103 -1.98 1.47 -15.73
C THR A 103 -2.07 0.74 -14.41
N ILE A 104 -1.41 1.28 -13.40
CA ILE A 104 -1.35 0.74 -12.05
C ILE A 104 -2.55 1.24 -11.24
N SER A 105 -3.20 0.33 -10.52
CA SER A 105 -4.21 0.63 -9.50
C SER A 105 -3.59 0.73 -8.11
N LEU A 106 -3.69 1.89 -7.46
CA LEU A 106 -3.23 2.12 -6.09
C LEU A 106 -4.43 2.20 -5.13
N PRO A 107 -4.38 1.50 -3.97
CA PRO A 107 -3.27 0.68 -3.46
C PRO A 107 -3.26 -0.78 -3.96
N SER A 108 -4.14 -1.17 -4.89
CA SER A 108 -4.31 -2.57 -5.31
C SER A 108 -3.02 -3.29 -5.66
N MET A 109 -2.06 -2.62 -6.31
CA MET A 109 -0.77 -3.23 -6.69
C MET A 109 0.01 -3.87 -5.53
N PHE A 110 -0.25 -3.44 -4.29
CA PHE A 110 0.39 -3.96 -3.09
C PHE A 110 -0.30 -5.24 -2.61
N GLU A 111 -0.43 -6.23 -3.50
CA GLU A 111 -1.18 -7.47 -3.27
C GLU A 111 -0.68 -8.30 -2.07
N GLN A 112 0.55 -8.05 -1.61
CA GLN A 112 1.10 -8.63 -0.38
C GLN A 112 0.47 -8.08 0.91
N PHE A 113 -0.13 -6.89 0.87
CA PHE A 113 -0.74 -6.21 2.03
C PHE A 113 -2.25 -6.06 1.92
N VAL A 114 -2.79 -6.03 0.70
CA VAL A 114 -4.21 -5.72 0.45
C VAL A 114 -4.89 -6.80 -0.37
N LEU A 115 -6.18 -7.00 -0.11
CA LEU A 115 -7.05 -7.76 -0.99
C LEU A 115 -7.75 -6.80 -1.97
N SER A 116 -7.28 -6.79 -3.23
CA SER A 116 -7.94 -6.03 -4.30
C SER A 116 -9.16 -6.77 -4.83
N VAL A 117 -10.29 -6.05 -4.95
CA VAL A 117 -11.60 -6.63 -5.27
C VAL A 117 -12.13 -6.08 -6.59
N GLY A 118 -12.25 -6.97 -7.58
CA GLY A 118 -12.92 -6.73 -8.84
C GLY A 118 -14.44 -6.73 -8.70
N GLY A 119 -15.13 -6.21 -9.72
CA GLY A 119 -16.59 -6.14 -9.74
C GLY A 119 -17.21 -7.28 -10.55
N THR A 120 -18.40 -7.72 -10.14
CA THR A 120 -19.26 -8.63 -10.91
C THR A 120 -20.69 -8.16 -11.01
N THR A 121 -21.43 -8.76 -11.95
CA THR A 121 -22.88 -8.77 -11.97
C THR A 121 -23.43 -9.58 -10.79
N LEU A 122 -24.75 -9.54 -10.59
CA LEU A 122 -25.42 -10.40 -9.60
C LEU A 122 -25.34 -11.89 -9.95
N THR A 123 -25.01 -12.23 -11.20
CA THR A 123 -24.82 -13.62 -11.69
C THR A 123 -23.36 -14.08 -11.64
N GLY A 124 -22.44 -13.20 -11.22
CA GLY A 124 -21.01 -13.52 -11.12
C GLY A 124 -20.19 -13.23 -12.38
N ASP A 125 -20.79 -12.67 -13.43
CA ASP A 125 -20.05 -12.25 -14.63
C ASP A 125 -19.20 -11.00 -14.34
N PRO A 126 -18.01 -10.83 -14.93
CA PRO A 126 -17.19 -9.66 -14.70
C PRO A 126 -17.92 -8.35 -15.02
N TYR A 127 -17.82 -7.37 -14.11
CA TYR A 127 -18.33 -6.02 -14.35
C TYR A 127 -17.47 -5.34 -15.42
N ILE A 128 -18.10 -4.91 -16.52
CA ILE A 128 -17.39 -4.39 -17.70
C ILE A 128 -16.54 -3.14 -17.43
N LYS A 129 -16.85 -2.35 -16.39
CA LYS A 129 -16.00 -1.22 -16.00
C LYS A 129 -15.01 -1.59 -14.89
N SER A 130 -14.90 -2.84 -14.46
CA SER A 130 -13.88 -3.24 -13.49
C SER A 130 -12.50 -3.12 -14.12
N MET A 131 -11.57 -2.46 -13.42
CA MET A 131 -10.18 -2.39 -13.86
C MET A 131 -9.52 -3.76 -13.73
N SER A 132 -8.99 -4.27 -14.84
CA SER A 132 -8.19 -5.51 -14.87
C SER A 132 -6.76 -5.26 -14.40
N GLY A 133 -6.16 -6.26 -13.77
CA GLY A 133 -4.75 -6.24 -13.44
C GLY A 133 -4.27 -7.48 -12.67
N PRO A 134 -2.95 -7.70 -12.62
CA PRO A 134 -2.35 -8.83 -11.91
C PRO A 134 -2.61 -8.81 -10.41
N TRP A 135 -2.95 -7.66 -9.83
CA TRP A 135 -3.23 -7.50 -8.41
C TRP A 135 -4.63 -7.94 -7.96
N VAL A 136 -5.58 -8.14 -8.89
CA VAL A 136 -6.96 -8.48 -8.51
C VAL A 136 -6.97 -9.82 -7.79
N GLY A 137 -7.45 -9.83 -6.55
CA GLY A 137 -7.40 -11.00 -5.66
C GLY A 137 -8.68 -11.83 -5.66
N VAL A 138 -9.84 -11.17 -5.67
CA VAL A 138 -11.18 -11.78 -5.76
C VAL A 138 -12.15 -10.82 -6.44
N ALA A 139 -13.41 -11.21 -6.62
CA ALA A 139 -14.48 -10.33 -7.00
C ALA A 139 -15.74 -10.49 -6.15
N ALA A 140 -16.60 -9.46 -6.17
CA ALA A 140 -17.91 -9.47 -5.52
C ALA A 140 -18.91 -8.62 -6.33
N PRO A 141 -20.22 -8.71 -6.05
CA PRO A 141 -21.23 -7.91 -6.76
C PRO A 141 -20.93 -6.40 -6.70
N ALA A 142 -21.02 -5.74 -7.85
CA ALA A 142 -20.64 -4.34 -8.03
C ALA A 142 -21.63 -3.50 -8.84
N ILE A 143 -22.77 -4.05 -9.24
CA ILE A 143 -23.79 -3.35 -10.04
C ILE A 143 -25.17 -3.54 -9.44
N ASN A 144 -26.09 -2.64 -9.79
CA ASN A 144 -27.46 -2.64 -9.26
C ASN A 144 -27.48 -2.70 -7.73
N VAL A 145 -26.55 -1.96 -7.11
CA VAL A 145 -26.35 -1.96 -5.66
C VAL A 145 -27.52 -1.25 -4.99
N VAL A 146 -28.04 -1.86 -3.93
CA VAL A 146 -28.94 -1.19 -2.98
C VAL A 146 -28.12 -0.86 -1.73
N SER A 147 -28.19 0.39 -1.30
CA SER A 147 -27.47 0.90 -0.12
C SER A 147 -28.37 1.86 0.67
N ILE A 148 -27.81 2.49 1.70
CA ILE A 148 -28.45 3.53 2.48
C ILE A 148 -28.23 4.89 1.80
N ASP A 149 -29.27 5.72 1.76
CA ASP A 149 -29.21 7.10 1.26
C ASP A 149 -28.39 7.97 2.22
N PRO A 150 -27.20 8.47 1.80
CA PRO A 150 -26.37 9.30 2.66
C PRO A 150 -26.99 10.67 2.95
N ALA A 151 -28.01 11.11 2.20
CA ALA A 151 -28.74 12.35 2.46
C ALA A 151 -29.79 12.21 3.57
N LYS A 152 -30.05 11.00 4.05
CA LYS A 152 -31.08 10.72 5.05
C LYS A 152 -30.48 10.01 6.26
N LEU A 153 -30.51 10.69 7.42
CA LEU A 153 -30.03 10.13 8.69
C LEU A 153 -30.90 8.98 9.22
N THR A 154 -32.07 8.77 8.62
CA THR A 154 -33.10 7.79 9.00
C THR A 154 -32.91 6.42 8.36
N GLY A 155 -31.92 6.25 7.46
CA GLY A 155 -31.52 4.94 6.95
C GLY A 155 -32.31 4.42 5.74
N GLU A 156 -32.96 5.31 4.98
CA GLU A 156 -33.71 4.97 3.78
C GLU A 156 -32.85 4.28 2.72
N LEU A 157 -33.47 3.42 1.94
CA LEU A 157 -32.79 2.69 0.88
C LEU A 157 -32.73 3.51 -0.42
N ILE A 158 -31.60 3.42 -1.10
CA ILE A 158 -31.37 3.97 -2.43
C ILE A 158 -30.71 2.92 -3.33
N ASN A 159 -31.04 2.93 -4.62
CA ASN A 159 -30.48 2.02 -5.62
C ASN A 159 -30.02 2.73 -6.91
N ALA A 160 -30.10 4.06 -6.94
CA ALA A 160 -29.73 4.88 -8.07
C ALA A 160 -29.03 6.17 -7.60
N GLN A 161 -28.21 6.75 -8.45
CA GLN A 161 -27.50 7.99 -8.20
C GLN A 161 -27.75 8.98 -9.34
N GLN A 162 -27.76 10.27 -9.01
CA GLN A 162 -27.78 11.33 -10.01
C GLN A 162 -26.37 11.55 -10.55
N THR A 163 -26.15 11.29 -11.82
CA THR A 163 -24.94 11.60 -12.58
C THR A 163 -25.18 12.82 -13.48
N LYS A 164 -24.15 13.21 -14.24
CA LYS A 164 -24.29 14.25 -15.29
C LYS A 164 -25.15 13.77 -16.46
N ASP A 165 -25.24 12.47 -16.67
CA ASP A 165 -25.93 11.84 -17.80
C ASP A 165 -27.36 11.40 -17.42
N GLY A 166 -27.75 11.52 -16.15
CA GLY A 166 -29.09 11.24 -15.67
C GLY A 166 -29.10 10.47 -14.35
N ILE A 167 -30.22 9.84 -14.05
CA ILE A 167 -30.31 8.89 -12.93
C ILE A 167 -29.84 7.52 -13.43
N GLU A 168 -28.81 6.98 -12.78
CA GLU A 168 -28.22 5.69 -13.13
C GLU A 168 -28.22 4.74 -11.93
N PRO A 169 -28.32 3.41 -12.15
CA PRO A 169 -28.10 2.44 -11.09
C PRO A 169 -26.75 2.62 -10.40
N ILE A 170 -26.69 2.39 -9.10
CA ILE A 170 -25.44 2.45 -8.34
C ILE A 170 -24.55 1.26 -8.76
N ALA A 171 -23.32 1.58 -9.18
CA ALA A 171 -22.32 0.60 -9.58
C ALA A 171 -20.89 1.08 -9.28
N GLY A 172 -19.99 0.13 -9.03
CA GLY A 172 -18.57 0.37 -8.85
C GLY A 172 -17.87 -0.70 -8.02
N THR A 173 -16.60 -0.95 -8.30
CA THR A 173 -15.75 -1.87 -7.52
C THR A 173 -15.58 -1.46 -6.04
N SER A 174 -15.86 -0.20 -5.71
CA SER A 174 -15.99 0.31 -4.34
C SER A 174 -17.01 -0.48 -3.50
N PHE A 175 -18.15 -0.85 -4.09
CA PHE A 175 -19.18 -1.64 -3.42
C PHE A 175 -18.79 -3.11 -3.31
N ALA A 176 -18.06 -3.65 -4.29
CA ALA A 176 -17.51 -5.00 -4.19
C ALA A 176 -16.51 -5.08 -3.02
N ALA A 177 -15.61 -4.11 -2.89
CA ALA A 177 -14.69 -4.02 -1.75
C ALA A 177 -15.42 -3.91 -0.40
N ALA A 178 -16.53 -3.16 -0.34
CA ALA A 178 -17.35 -3.08 0.86
C ALA A 178 -17.96 -4.43 1.26
N ASN A 179 -18.48 -5.19 0.29
CA ASN A 179 -19.00 -6.55 0.53
C ASN A 179 -17.91 -7.48 1.09
N VAL A 180 -16.72 -7.48 0.49
CA VAL A 180 -15.60 -8.31 0.94
C VAL A 180 -15.05 -7.85 2.30
N SER A 181 -15.12 -6.56 2.62
CA SER A 181 -14.78 -6.05 3.96
C SER A 181 -15.75 -6.56 5.02
N GLY A 182 -17.05 -6.62 4.70
CA GLY A 182 -18.05 -7.26 5.54
C GLY A 182 -17.74 -8.75 5.77
N LEU A 183 -17.41 -9.48 4.71
CA LEU A 183 -16.98 -10.88 4.82
C LEU A 183 -15.73 -11.05 5.69
N ALA A 184 -14.70 -10.22 5.48
CA ALA A 184 -13.49 -10.24 6.31
C ALA A 184 -13.83 -10.02 7.79
N THR A 185 -14.79 -9.14 8.10
CA THR A 185 -15.24 -8.89 9.47
C THR A 185 -15.89 -10.14 10.07
N LEU A 186 -16.78 -10.82 9.34
CA LEU A 186 -17.41 -12.07 9.79
C LEU A 186 -16.38 -13.19 10.02
N ILE A 187 -15.36 -13.29 9.15
CA ILE A 187 -14.27 -14.26 9.32
C ILE A 187 -13.49 -13.95 10.59
N ARG A 188 -13.17 -12.69 10.87
CA ARG A 188 -12.45 -12.30 12.09
C ARG A 188 -13.25 -12.54 13.35
N GLU A 189 -14.56 -12.34 13.30
CA GLU A 189 -15.45 -12.64 14.44
C GLU A 189 -15.46 -14.15 14.73
N ARG A 190 -15.53 -14.99 13.69
CA ARG A 190 -15.53 -16.45 13.83
C ARG A 190 -14.16 -17.04 14.15
N TYR A 191 -13.09 -16.46 13.62
CA TYR A 191 -11.72 -16.93 13.72
C TYR A 191 -10.79 -15.79 14.17
N PRO A 192 -10.90 -15.33 15.45
CA PRO A 192 -10.22 -14.12 15.92
C PRO A 192 -8.69 -14.20 15.93
N ASN A 193 -8.13 -15.43 15.90
CA ASN A 193 -6.70 -15.66 15.93
C ASN A 193 -6.03 -15.59 14.54
N LEU A 194 -6.80 -15.53 13.44
CA LEU A 194 -6.22 -15.44 12.12
C LEU A 194 -5.53 -14.09 11.91
N THR A 195 -4.35 -14.13 11.27
CA THR A 195 -3.69 -12.91 10.83
C THR A 195 -4.41 -12.29 9.63
N SER A 196 -4.11 -11.02 9.35
CA SER A 196 -4.61 -10.31 8.17
C SER A 196 -4.37 -11.11 6.88
N HIS A 197 -3.15 -11.62 6.72
CA HIS A 197 -2.78 -12.44 5.56
C HIS A 197 -3.58 -13.75 5.51
N GLN A 198 -3.75 -14.44 6.63
CA GLN A 198 -4.53 -15.67 6.70
C GLN A 198 -6.01 -15.46 6.38
N VAL A 199 -6.61 -14.34 6.79
CA VAL A 199 -7.98 -13.96 6.42
C VAL A 199 -8.09 -13.75 4.91
N ILE A 200 -7.15 -13.00 4.32
CA ILE A 200 -7.11 -12.74 2.87
C ILE A 200 -7.00 -14.05 2.08
N GLU A 201 -6.05 -14.91 2.45
CA GLU A 201 -5.85 -16.20 1.79
C GLU A 201 -7.04 -17.14 1.97
N ARG A 202 -7.69 -17.12 3.13
CA ARG A 202 -8.93 -17.86 3.35
C ARG A 202 -10.05 -17.41 2.40
N ILE A 203 -10.24 -16.10 2.22
CA ILE A 203 -11.20 -15.55 1.25
C ILE A 203 -10.87 -16.02 -0.17
N LYS A 204 -9.59 -15.93 -0.58
CA LYS A 204 -9.14 -16.35 -1.92
C LYS A 204 -9.34 -17.85 -2.16
N ARG A 205 -8.96 -18.71 -1.20
CA ARG A 205 -9.03 -20.17 -1.34
C ARG A 205 -10.44 -20.73 -1.35
N THR A 206 -11.41 -20.00 -0.80
CA THR A 206 -12.82 -20.41 -0.71
C THR A 206 -13.72 -19.79 -1.78
N ALA A 207 -13.19 -18.87 -2.60
CA ALA A 207 -13.92 -18.25 -3.70
C ALA A 207 -14.25 -19.25 -4.84
N HIS A 208 -15.27 -18.93 -5.62
CA HIS A 208 -15.65 -19.68 -6.82
C HIS A 208 -14.63 -19.47 -7.94
N LYS A 209 -13.73 -20.44 -8.09
CA LYS A 209 -12.62 -20.37 -9.05
C LYS A 209 -13.09 -20.09 -10.48
N PRO A 210 -12.56 -19.05 -11.13
CA PRO A 210 -12.89 -18.73 -12.50
C PRO A 210 -12.06 -19.57 -13.47
N SER A 211 -12.27 -19.39 -14.78
CA SER A 211 -11.26 -19.78 -15.76
C SER A 211 -10.01 -18.92 -15.62
N GLN A 212 -8.83 -19.46 -15.99
CA GLN A 212 -7.56 -18.73 -15.91
C GLN A 212 -7.60 -17.40 -16.69
N ALA A 213 -8.34 -17.36 -17.80
CA ALA A 213 -8.52 -16.19 -18.65
C ALA A 213 -9.20 -15.01 -17.93
N MET A 214 -9.96 -15.26 -16.86
CA MET A 214 -10.66 -14.21 -16.11
C MET A 214 -9.90 -13.77 -14.85
N SER A 215 -8.71 -14.35 -14.58
CA SER A 215 -7.95 -14.07 -13.35
C SER A 215 -7.49 -12.62 -13.20
N SER A 216 -7.37 -11.87 -14.31
CA SER A 216 -7.07 -10.43 -14.30
C SER A 216 -8.28 -9.57 -13.89
N LEU A 217 -9.50 -10.09 -14.01
CA LEU A 217 -10.76 -9.39 -13.72
C LEU A 217 -11.36 -9.80 -12.38
N VAL A 218 -11.24 -11.08 -12.01
CA VAL A 218 -11.88 -11.64 -10.81
C VAL A 218 -10.92 -12.38 -9.87
N GLY A 219 -9.61 -12.41 -10.17
CA GLY A 219 -8.61 -13.02 -9.30
C GLY A 219 -8.86 -14.51 -9.06
N ALA A 220 -8.92 -14.89 -7.78
CA ALA A 220 -9.25 -16.25 -7.34
C ALA A 220 -10.75 -16.60 -7.51
N GLY A 221 -11.61 -15.64 -7.84
CA GLY A 221 -13.02 -15.86 -8.12
C GLY A 221 -13.98 -14.95 -7.37
N VAL A 222 -15.27 -15.21 -7.56
CA VAL A 222 -16.34 -14.56 -6.79
C VAL A 222 -16.33 -15.10 -5.36
N VAL A 223 -16.31 -14.21 -4.37
CA VAL A 223 -16.30 -14.61 -2.97
C VAL A 223 -17.52 -15.48 -2.61
N ASP A 224 -17.28 -16.51 -1.78
CA ASP A 224 -18.31 -17.35 -1.20
C ASP A 224 -18.28 -17.19 0.33
N PRO A 225 -19.17 -16.33 0.89
CA PRO A 225 -19.23 -16.12 2.33
C PRO A 225 -19.48 -17.40 3.14
N MET A 226 -20.27 -18.34 2.60
CA MET A 226 -20.61 -19.56 3.31
C MET A 226 -19.38 -20.47 3.43
N GLN A 227 -18.67 -20.69 2.32
CA GLN A 227 -17.44 -21.49 2.32
C GLN A 227 -16.33 -20.81 3.12
N ALA A 228 -16.18 -19.49 3.00
CA ALA A 228 -15.23 -18.71 3.78
C ALA A 228 -15.50 -18.79 5.29
N LEU A 229 -16.72 -19.02 5.73
CA LEU A 229 -17.07 -19.17 7.15
C LEU A 229 -17.08 -20.62 7.64
N THR A 230 -17.09 -21.63 6.76
CA THR A 230 -17.32 -23.03 7.18
C THR A 230 -16.24 -24.02 6.75
N ALA A 231 -15.43 -23.72 5.73
CA ALA A 231 -14.30 -24.56 5.37
C ALA A 231 -13.33 -24.72 6.56
N PRO A 232 -12.63 -25.86 6.69
CA PRO A 232 -11.58 -26.01 7.70
C PRO A 232 -10.56 -24.87 7.66
N VAL A 233 -10.00 -24.52 8.81
CA VAL A 233 -8.88 -23.57 8.87
C VAL A 233 -7.65 -24.28 8.32
N ASP A 234 -6.93 -23.58 7.44
CA ASP A 234 -5.70 -24.08 6.84
C ASP A 234 -4.50 -23.47 7.55
N ASP A 235 -3.96 -24.22 8.52
CA ASP A 235 -2.82 -23.80 9.34
C ASP A 235 -1.50 -23.75 8.53
N SER A 236 -1.50 -24.21 7.27
CA SER A 236 -0.34 -24.11 6.38
C SER A 236 -0.15 -22.71 5.81
N ILE A 237 -1.13 -21.81 5.95
CA ILE A 237 -1.02 -20.43 5.46
C ILE A 237 -0.05 -19.65 6.38
N PRO A 238 1.04 -19.09 5.85
CA PRO A 238 1.96 -18.26 6.63
C PRO A 238 1.25 -17.09 7.33
N THR A 239 1.87 -16.55 8.38
CA THR A 239 1.29 -15.40 9.10
C THR A 239 1.39 -14.08 8.33
N VAL A 240 2.36 -13.97 7.43
CA VAL A 240 2.61 -12.84 6.53
C VAL A 240 2.89 -13.33 5.12
N ALA A 241 2.62 -12.50 4.12
CA ALA A 241 2.89 -12.84 2.71
C ALA A 241 4.38 -13.10 2.46
N GLU A 242 4.69 -13.90 1.44
CA GLU A 242 6.06 -14.17 1.01
C GLU A 242 6.80 -12.86 0.67
N GLY A 243 8.07 -12.76 1.05
CA GLY A 243 8.89 -11.57 0.85
C GLY A 243 8.57 -10.39 1.79
N VAL A 244 7.55 -10.50 2.65
CA VAL A 244 7.25 -9.50 3.68
C VAL A 244 7.96 -9.87 4.98
N PRO A 245 8.80 -8.98 5.55
CA PRO A 245 9.41 -9.25 6.84
C PRO A 245 8.31 -9.29 7.92
N PRO A 246 8.17 -10.40 8.68
CA PRO A 246 7.30 -10.41 9.85
C PRO A 246 7.77 -9.33 10.81
N VAL A 247 6.82 -8.67 11.50
CA VAL A 247 6.99 -7.46 12.34
C VAL A 247 8.46 -7.12 12.59
N ALA A 248 8.90 -6.04 11.96
CA ALA A 248 10.25 -5.48 12.05
C ALA A 248 10.87 -5.80 13.41
N ALA A 249 12.04 -6.45 13.38
CA ALA A 249 12.96 -6.39 14.50
C ALA A 249 12.94 -4.95 15.00
N VAL A 250 12.61 -4.77 16.29
CA VAL A 250 12.84 -3.49 16.95
C VAL A 250 14.25 -3.09 16.51
N PRO A 251 14.46 -1.95 15.82
CA PRO A 251 15.82 -1.54 15.49
C PRO A 251 16.57 -1.62 16.80
N ASP A 252 17.67 -2.39 16.84
CA ASP A 252 18.50 -2.45 18.03
C ASP A 252 18.65 -1.01 18.53
N ALA A 253 18.44 -0.81 19.83
CA ALA A 253 18.60 0.51 20.43
C ALA A 253 19.86 1.14 19.83
N PRO A 254 19.83 2.41 19.38
CA PRO A 254 20.96 3.04 18.71
C PRO A 254 22.22 2.60 19.42
N GLY A 255 23.11 1.90 18.70
CA GLY A 255 24.29 1.31 19.31
C GLY A 255 24.96 2.37 20.17
N GLU A 256 25.35 1.99 21.39
CA GLU A 256 25.96 2.89 22.37
C GLU A 256 26.92 3.84 21.63
N GLU A 257 26.66 5.16 21.72
CA GLU A 257 27.46 6.16 21.00
C GLU A 257 28.93 5.83 21.22
N ALA A 258 29.70 5.69 20.13
CA ALA A 258 31.09 5.28 20.22
C ALA A 258 31.80 6.13 21.29
N ASP A 259 32.44 5.49 22.28
CA ASP A 259 33.17 6.20 23.33
C ASP A 259 34.33 6.96 22.68
N THR A 260 34.08 8.23 22.37
CA THR A 260 35.02 9.13 21.71
C THR A 260 36.03 9.72 22.68
N LEU A 261 35.93 9.43 23.98
CA LEU A 261 36.80 10.01 25.00
C LEU A 261 38.29 9.76 24.69
N GLY A 262 38.64 8.55 24.25
CA GLY A 262 40.00 8.22 23.83
C GLY A 262 40.46 9.02 22.60
N GLN A 263 39.58 9.22 21.61
CA GLN A 263 39.89 10.01 20.41
C GLN A 263 40.04 11.50 20.76
N THR A 264 39.17 12.05 21.61
CA THR A 264 39.23 13.43 22.07
C THR A 264 40.51 13.70 22.85
N ILE A 265 40.90 12.82 23.77
CA ILE A 265 42.16 12.93 24.51
C ILE A 265 43.36 12.87 23.55
N GLY A 266 43.32 11.98 22.55
CA GLY A 266 44.35 11.90 21.50
C GLY A 266 44.52 13.20 20.72
N TYR A 267 43.43 13.84 20.29
CA TYR A 267 43.50 15.11 19.57
C TYR A 267 43.99 16.27 20.45
N ILE A 268 43.57 16.31 21.73
CA ILE A 268 44.05 17.33 22.67
C ILE A 268 45.56 17.17 22.90
N ALA A 269 46.05 15.95 23.13
CA ALA A 269 47.47 15.69 23.32
C ALA A 269 48.30 16.08 22.09
N LEU A 270 47.80 15.77 20.89
CA LEU A 270 48.45 16.14 19.63
C LEU A 270 48.50 17.67 19.44
N ALA A 271 47.41 18.37 19.75
CA ALA A 271 47.34 19.83 19.66
C ALA A 271 48.31 20.51 20.64
N VAL A 272 48.38 20.03 21.89
CA VAL A 272 49.32 20.53 22.90
C VAL A 272 50.76 20.29 22.45
N PHE A 273 51.08 19.10 21.93
CA PHE A 273 52.40 18.79 21.43
C PHE A 273 52.80 19.71 20.26
N ALA A 274 51.91 19.91 19.29
CA ALA A 274 52.13 20.82 18.17
C ALA A 274 52.36 22.27 18.64
N ALA A 275 51.59 22.75 19.63
CA ALA A 275 51.76 24.07 20.21
C ALA A 275 53.13 24.23 20.91
N VAL A 276 53.57 23.22 21.66
CA VAL A 276 54.90 23.24 22.30
C VAL A 276 56.01 23.26 21.27
N VAL A 277 55.93 22.42 20.24
CA VAL A 277 56.91 22.41 19.14
C VAL A 277 56.94 23.77 18.44
N PHE A 278 55.78 24.37 18.17
CA PHE A 278 55.69 25.69 17.57
C PHE A 278 56.35 26.77 18.44
N ILE A 279 56.08 26.78 19.75
CA ILE A 279 56.70 27.73 20.69
C ILE A 279 58.22 27.55 20.72
N VAL A 280 58.72 26.31 20.79
CA VAL A 280 60.16 26.03 20.77
C VAL A 280 60.80 26.51 19.47
N LEU A 281 60.14 26.30 18.33
CA LEU A 281 60.62 26.73 17.02
C LEU A 281 60.72 28.26 16.96
N VAL A 282 59.67 28.97 17.40
CA VAL A 282 59.62 30.44 17.46
C VAL A 282 60.69 31.00 18.39
N VAL A 283 60.88 30.41 19.58
CA VAL A 283 61.92 30.83 20.53
C VAL A 283 63.32 30.55 19.98
N SER A 284 63.53 29.43 19.29
CA SER A 284 64.80 29.09 18.65
C SER A 284 65.16 30.09 17.54
N ILE A 285 64.20 30.44 16.69
CA ILE A 285 64.37 31.44 15.62
C ILE A 285 64.62 32.84 16.22
N ALA A 286 63.89 33.22 17.27
CA ALA A 286 64.09 34.49 17.96
C ALA A 286 65.46 34.59 18.67
N ARG A 287 66.00 33.47 19.17
CA ARG A 287 67.34 33.40 19.74
C ARG A 287 68.44 33.43 18.67
N SER A 288 68.27 32.74 17.55
CA SER A 288 69.25 32.78 16.45
C SER A 288 69.31 34.15 15.76
N GLY A 289 68.19 34.88 15.71
CA GLY A 289 68.17 36.26 15.20
C GLY A 289 68.89 37.28 16.08
N ARG A 290 69.03 37.00 17.39
CA ARG A 290 69.71 37.89 18.35
C ARG A 290 71.24 37.73 18.37
N GLU A 291 71.76 36.62 17.86
CA GLU A 291 73.20 36.37 17.75
C GLU A 291 73.81 37.06 16.52
N VAL A 292 73.01 37.39 15.49
CA VAL A 292 73.49 38.05 14.26
C VAL A 292 73.62 39.57 14.42
N GLU A 293 73.01 40.17 15.44
CA GLU A 293 73.07 41.62 15.71
C GLU A 293 74.24 42.03 16.65
N LYS A 294 75.15 41.10 16.96
CA LYS A 294 76.34 41.31 17.82
C LYS A 294 77.69 41.08 17.14
N LEU A 295 77.73 41.12 15.81
CA LEU A 295 78.96 41.20 15.00
C LEU A 295 78.92 42.47 14.16
#